data_AF-A0AA37TKD7-F1
#
_entry.id   AF-A0AA37TKD7-F1
#
_cell.length_a   1.000
_cell.length_b   1.000
_cell.length_c   1.000
_cell.angle_alpha   90.00
_cell.angle_beta   90.00
_cell.angle_gamma   90.00
#
_symmetry.space_group_name_H-M   'P 1'
#
loop_
_entity.id
_entity.type
_entity.pdbx_description
1 polymer ?
#
loop_
_entity_poly.entity_id
_entity_poly.type
_entity_poly.pdbx_seq_one_letter_code
_entity_poly.pdbx_strand_id
1 'polypeptide(L)'
;MILSLQPVQVATNSDDAESQLVFADGFLVAVLVRLSEQHGADAGKWFLEAGFGPVNRVAPSLFEDLGAARLWIIRQLGAGP
;
A
#
# COMPACT_ATOMS: atom_id res chain seq x y z
N MET A 1 -8.04 -13.42 8.49
CA MET A 1 -7.11 -12.28 8.58
C MET A 1 -7.89 -11.01 8.34
N ILE A 2 -7.79 -10.05 9.25
CA ILE A 2 -8.44 -8.73 9.12
C ILE A 2 -7.34 -7.71 8.85
N LEU A 3 -7.48 -6.96 7.76
CA LEU A 3 -6.61 -5.82 7.48
C LEU A 3 -7.25 -4.53 8.00
N SER A 4 -6.50 -3.76 8.77
CA SER A 4 -6.86 -2.38 9.11
C SER A 4 -5.99 -1.41 8.32
N LEU A 5 -6.62 -0.35 7.83
CA LEU A 5 -5.94 0.76 7.16
C LEU A 5 -6.03 1.97 8.06
N GLN A 6 -4.88 2.58 8.31
CA GLN A 6 -4.77 3.79 9.08
C GLN A 6 -4.28 4.93 8.16
N PRO A 7 -5.09 5.97 7.96
CA PRO A 7 -4.67 7.16 7.24
C PRO A 7 -3.50 7.83 7.97
N VAL A 8 -2.45 8.13 7.22
CA VAL A 8 -1.29 8.87 7.73
C VAL A 8 -0.78 9.81 6.63
N GLN A 9 -0.02 10.83 7.03
CA GLN A 9 0.77 11.63 6.12
C GLN A 9 2.19 11.06 6.14
N VAL A 10 2.60 10.40 5.06
CA VAL A 10 4.00 9.99 4.88
C VAL A 10 4.74 11.17 4.29
N ALA A 11 5.89 11.52 4.84
CA ALA A 11 6.76 12.57 4.31
C ALA A 11 7.45 12.11 3.01
N THR A 12 6.65 11.90 1.95
CA THR A 12 7.10 11.47 0.61
C THR A 12 7.75 12.61 -0.19
N ASN A 13 7.93 13.79 0.42
CA ASN A 13 8.41 15.01 -0.23
C ASN A 13 7.51 15.48 -1.40
N SER A 14 6.22 15.12 -1.35
CA SER A 14 5.18 15.62 -2.25
C SER A 14 4.01 16.21 -1.44
N ASP A 15 3.43 17.31 -1.94
CA ASP A 15 2.46 18.13 -1.19
C ASP A 15 1.11 17.43 -0.90
N ASP A 16 0.73 16.42 -1.70
CA ASP A 16 -0.64 15.86 -1.71
C ASP A 16 -0.70 14.32 -1.66
N ALA A 17 0.28 13.66 -1.04
CA ALA A 17 0.29 12.19 -0.96
C ALA A 17 -0.56 11.66 0.20
N GLU A 18 -1.85 11.43 -0.05
CA GLU A 18 -2.66 10.59 0.84
C GLU A 18 -1.99 9.23 1.04
N SER A 19 -1.79 8.80 2.29
CA SER A 19 -1.12 7.54 2.59
C SER A 19 -1.90 6.67 3.56
N GLN A 20 -1.67 5.36 3.49
CA GLN A 20 -2.31 4.35 4.34
C GLN A 20 -1.27 3.39 4.89
N LEU A 21 -1.20 3.28 6.21
CA LEU A 21 -0.53 2.16 6.86
C LEU A 21 -1.46 0.96 6.88
N VAL A 22 -0.98 -0.19 6.42
CA VAL A 22 -1.75 -1.43 6.42
C VAL A 22 -1.25 -2.33 7.53
N PHE A 23 -2.13 -2.68 8.45
CA PHE A 23 -1.85 -3.63 9.51
C PHE A 23 -2.61 -4.93 9.28
N ALA A 24 -1.95 -6.05 9.55
CA ALA A 24 -2.55 -7.38 9.61
C ALA A 24 -2.36 -7.93 11.02
N ASP A 25 -3.47 -8.21 11.72
CA ASP A 25 -3.46 -8.76 13.08
C ASP A 25 -2.56 -7.97 14.06
N GLY A 26 -2.49 -6.63 13.87
CA GLY A 26 -1.69 -5.70 14.69
C GLY A 26 -0.26 -5.45 14.21
N PHE A 27 0.22 -6.17 13.19
CA PHE A 27 1.54 -5.96 12.61
C PHE A 27 1.47 -5.05 11.39
N LEU A 28 2.38 -4.08 11.28
CA LEU A 28 2.53 -3.27 10.08
C LEU A 28 3.09 -4.15 8.94
N VAL A 29 2.33 -4.28 7.86
CA VAL A 29 2.67 -5.15 6.72
C VAL A 29 2.91 -4.39 5.42
N ALA A 30 2.37 -3.17 5.28
CA ALA A 30 2.60 -2.33 4.11
C ALA A 30 2.39 -0.83 4.38
N VAL A 31 3.02 -0.01 3.55
CA VAL A 31 2.76 1.43 3.40
C VAL A 31 2.30 1.67 1.96
N LEU A 32 1.11 2.24 1.82
CA LEU A 32 0.53 2.62 0.54
C LEU A 32 0.50 4.14 0.43
N VAL A 33 0.86 4.66 -0.74
CA VAL A 33 0.81 6.10 -1.05
C VAL A 33 -0.04 6.31 -2.29
N ARG A 34 -0.95 7.29 -2.26
CA ARG A 34 -1.72 7.71 -3.42
C ARG A 34 -0.84 8.61 -4.27
N LEU A 35 -0.71 8.27 -5.54
CA LEU A 35 0.06 9.05 -6.49
C LEU A 35 -0.69 10.34 -6.81
N SER A 36 0.01 11.47 -6.66
CA SER A 36 -0.51 12.79 -7.01
C SER A 36 -0.63 12.97 -8.53
N GLU A 37 -1.28 14.05 -8.95
CA GLU A 37 -1.43 14.46 -10.36
C GLU A 37 -0.08 14.57 -11.11
N GLN A 38 1.03 14.73 -10.39
CA GLN A 38 2.38 14.77 -10.98
C GLN A 38 2.79 13.45 -11.64
N HIS A 39 2.10 12.35 -11.34
CA HIS A 39 2.35 11.02 -11.92
C HIS A 39 1.56 10.77 -13.22
N GLY A 40 0.90 11.78 -13.78
CA GLY A 40 0.28 11.71 -15.10
C GLY A 40 -0.73 10.57 -15.24
N ALA A 41 -0.43 9.58 -16.06
CA ALA A 41 -1.33 8.42 -16.32
C ALA A 41 -1.59 7.54 -15.08
N ASP A 42 -0.74 7.66 -14.06
CA ASP A 42 -0.87 6.90 -12.81
C ASP A 42 -1.40 7.75 -11.65
N ALA A 43 -1.76 9.01 -11.91
CA ALA A 43 -2.39 9.88 -10.93
C ALA A 43 -3.65 9.23 -10.33
N GLY A 44 -3.81 9.37 -9.02
CA GLY A 44 -4.93 8.82 -8.26
C GLY A 44 -4.83 7.35 -7.90
N LYS A 45 -3.88 6.59 -8.49
CA LYS A 45 -3.60 5.19 -8.13
C LYS A 45 -2.82 5.09 -6.82
N TRP A 46 -2.78 3.88 -6.26
CA TRP A 46 -2.09 3.57 -5.02
C TRP A 46 -0.83 2.77 -5.29
N PHE A 47 0.30 3.25 -4.80
CA PHE A 47 1.60 2.63 -4.93
C PHE A 47 2.03 1.98 -3.61
N LEU A 48 2.61 0.78 -3.68
CA LEU A 48 3.27 0.15 -2.55
C LEU A 48 4.66 0.77 -2.33
N GLU A 49 4.73 1.71 -1.41
CA GLU A 49 5.98 2.39 -1.03
C GLU A 49 6.91 1.43 -0.27
N ALA A 50 6.35 0.68 0.68
CA ALA A 50 7.09 -0.29 1.46
C ALA A 50 6.22 -1.51 1.79
N GLY A 51 6.75 -2.70 1.58
CA GLY A 51 6.17 -3.96 2.05
C GLY A 51 7.02 -4.58 3.15
N PHE A 52 6.41 -5.30 4.08
CA PHE A 52 7.12 -6.02 5.14
C PHE A 52 6.80 -7.52 5.08
N GLY A 53 7.79 -8.34 5.43
CA GLY A 53 7.63 -9.80 5.44
C GLY A 53 7.24 -10.37 4.06
N PRO A 54 6.18 -11.20 3.95
CA PRO A 54 5.71 -11.76 2.68
C PRO A 54 5.34 -10.70 1.62
N VAL A 55 4.97 -9.49 2.07
CA VAL A 55 4.57 -8.38 1.20
C VAL A 55 5.77 -7.70 0.52
N ASN A 56 6.98 -7.80 1.10
CA ASN A 56 8.19 -7.17 0.57
C ASN A 56 8.79 -7.87 -0.67
N ARG A 57 8.27 -9.04 -1.05
CA ARG A 57 8.97 -9.93 -2.00
C ARG A 57 8.72 -9.62 -3.47
N VAL A 58 7.75 -8.80 -3.80
CA VAL A 58 7.34 -8.59 -5.20
C VAL A 58 7.51 -7.12 -5.55
N ALA A 59 8.03 -6.91 -6.76
CA ALA A 59 8.26 -5.62 -7.41
C ALA A 59 7.16 -4.57 -7.12
N PRO A 60 7.50 -3.27 -7.24
CA PRO A 60 6.56 -2.17 -7.01
C PRO A 60 5.20 -2.46 -7.62
N SER A 61 4.19 -2.53 -6.76
CA SER A 61 2.83 -2.86 -7.15
C SER A 61 2.00 -1.58 -7.14
N LEU A 62 1.42 -1.27 -8.29
CA LEU A 62 0.51 -0.15 -8.48
C LEU A 62 -0.93 -0.69 -8.55
N PHE A 63 -1.82 -0.08 -7.79
CA PHE A 63 -3.20 -0.50 -7.62
C PHE A 63 -4.15 0.63 -8.01
N GLU A 64 -5.27 0.30 -8.65
CA GLU A 64 -6.28 1.31 -9.01
C GLU A 64 -6.94 1.92 -7.76
N ASP A 65 -7.16 1.11 -6.73
CA ASP A 65 -7.78 1.54 -5.48
C ASP A 65 -7.27 0.74 -4.27
N LEU A 66 -7.66 1.19 -3.07
CA LEU A 66 -7.31 0.52 -1.80
C LEU A 66 -7.92 -0.90 -1.68
N GLY A 67 -9.01 -1.20 -2.38
CA GLY A 67 -9.62 -2.52 -2.40
C GLY A 67 -8.73 -3.54 -3.12
N ALA A 68 -8.23 -3.17 -4.30
CA ALA A 68 -7.27 -3.95 -5.07
C ALA A 68 -5.96 -4.16 -4.27
N ALA A 69 -5.46 -3.11 -3.63
CA ALA A 69 -4.28 -3.20 -2.75
C ALA A 69 -4.51 -4.16 -1.58
N ARG A 70 -5.66 -4.06 -0.88
CA ARG A 70 -6.02 -4.96 0.23
C ARG A 70 -6.07 -6.41 -0.21
N LEU A 71 -6.74 -6.70 -1.33
CA LEU A 71 -6.87 -8.06 -1.83
C LEU A 71 -5.51 -8.67 -2.18
N TRP A 72 -4.64 -7.87 -2.80
CA TRP A 72 -3.29 -8.28 -3.10
C TRP A 72 -2.48 -8.58 -1.82
N ILE A 73 -2.50 -7.70 -0.82
CA ILE A 73 -1.82 -7.92 0.47
C ILE A 73 -2.31 -9.20 1.16
N ILE A 74 -3.62 -9.45 1.19
CA ILE A 74 -4.19 -10.69 1.75
C ILE A 74 -3.63 -11.93 1.04
N ARG A 75 -3.52 -11.89 -0.29
CA ARG A 75 -2.93 -13.01 -1.06
C ARG A 75 -1.48 -13.24 -0.69
N GLN A 76 -0.68 -12.16 -0.55
CA GLN A 76 0.73 -12.28 -0.17
C GLN A 76 0.92 -12.85 1.24
N LEU A 77 0.03 -12.48 2.17
CA LEU A 77 0.08 -12.99 3.55
C LEU A 77 -0.49 -14.42 3.67
N GLY A 78 -1.44 -14.80 2.82
CA GLY A 78 -1.99 -16.15 2.74
C GLY A 78 -1.12 -17.14 1.97
N ALA A 79 -0.28 -16.63 1.06
CA ALA A 79 0.81 -17.38 0.43
C ALA A 79 1.99 -17.48 1.42
N GLY A 80 1.80 -18.24 2.50
CA GLY A 80 2.91 -18.70 3.33
C GLY A 80 3.92 -19.52 2.51
N PRO A 81 5.16 -19.70 2.99
CA PRO A 81 6.14 -20.57 2.35
C PRO A 81 5.64 -22.02 2.19
#